data_AF-A0A3C0L665-F1
#
_entry.id   AF-A0A3C0L665-F1
#
_cell.length_a   1.000
_cell.length_b   1.000
_cell.length_c   1.000
_cell.angle_alpha   90.00
_cell.angle_beta   90.00
_cell.angle_gamma   90.00
#
_symmetry.space_group_name_H-M   'P 1'
#
loop_
_entity.id
_entity.type
_entity.pdbx_description
1 polymer ?
#
loop_
_entity_poly.entity_id
_entity_poly.type
_entity_poly.pdbx_seq_one_letter_code
_entity_poly.pdbx_strand_id
1 'polypeptide(L)' 'MKIKYDYCKISPDKNKYVVEYGHNTYKGYTLSSPIKVADRAFSTEKKAIRFAKKSYRLNA' A
#
# COMPACT_ATOMS: atom_id res chain seq x y z
N MET A 1 15.80 6.79 5.75
CA MET A 1 14.60 6.89 6.61
C MET A 1 13.54 5.94 6.06
N LYS A 2 13.10 4.91 6.80
CA LYS A 2 12.04 4.00 6.33
C LYS A 2 10.69 4.67 6.51
N ILE A 3 10.01 5.00 5.41
CA ILE A 3 8.65 5.54 5.45
C ILE A 3 7.72 4.42 5.97
N LYS A 4 7.00 4.70 7.05
CA LYS A 4 6.00 3.80 7.64
C LYS A 4 4.63 4.25 7.18
N TYR A 5 3.87 3.37 6.54
CA TYR A 5 2.48 3.63 6.15
C TYR A 5 1.53 2.99 7.14
N ASP A 6 0.35 3.59 7.32
CA ASP A 6 -0.64 3.14 8.31
C ASP A 6 -1.42 1.91 7.82
N TYR A 7 -1.59 1.80 6.50
CA TYR A 7 -2.30 0.67 5.89
C TYR A 7 -1.77 0.35 4.49
N CYS A 8 -2.12 -0.85 4.01
CA CYS A 8 -1.80 -1.33 2.68
C CYS A 8 -3.00 -2.11 2.12
N LYS A 9 -3.36 -1.83 0.87
CA LYS A 9 -4.45 -2.45 0.11
C LYS A 9 -3.91 -2.95 -1.23
N ILE A 10 -4.43 -4.06 -1.71
CA ILE A 10 -4.12 -4.55 -3.06
C ILE A 10 -5.37 -4.34 -3.90
N SER A 11 -5.22 -3.56 -4.96
CA SER A 11 -6.31 -3.20 -5.86
C SER A 11 -6.00 -3.76 -7.25
N PRO A 12 -6.91 -4.52 -7.88
CA PRO A 12 -6.76 -4.94 -9.27
C PRO A 12 -6.97 -3.72 -10.18
N ASP A 13 -6.07 -3.50 -11.14
CA ASP A 13 -6.13 -2.44 -12.15
C ASP A 13 -5.72 -2.98 -13.52
N LYS A 14 -6.65 -3.01 -14.48
CA LYS A 14 -6.42 -3.33 -15.90
C LYS A 14 -5.39 -4.46 -16.15
N ASN A 15 -5.62 -5.63 -15.54
CA ASN A 15 -4.77 -6.85 -15.60
C ASN A 15 -3.47 -6.82 -14.78
N LYS A 16 -3.31 -5.85 -13.88
CA LYS A 16 -2.21 -5.76 -12.93
C LYS A 16 -2.75 -5.62 -11.52
N TYR A 17 -1.87 -5.87 -10.56
CA TYR A 17 -2.15 -5.69 -9.14
C TYR A 17 -1.34 -4.52 -8.64
N VAL A 18 -2.02 -3.49 -8.16
CA VAL A 18 -1.38 -2.30 -7.60
C VAL A 18 -1.41 -2.43 -6.09
N VAL A 19 -0.26 -2.18 -5.46
CA VAL A 19 -0.18 -2.08 -4.01
C VAL A 19 -0.41 -0.61 -3.66
N GLU A 20 -1.57 -0.33 -3.09
CA GLU A 20 -1.95 0.99 -2.59
C GLU A 20 -1.61 1.05 -1.11
N TYR A 21 -0.69 1.93 -0.74
CA TYR A 21 -0.39 2.20 0.66
C TYR A 21 -0.57 3.67 0.94
N GLY A 22 -0.87 3.99 2.19
CA GLY A 22 -1.18 5.35 2.56
C GLY A 22 -1.11 5.58 4.05
N HIS A 23 -1.15 6.87 4.36
CA HIS A 23 -1.33 7.34 5.72
C HIS A 23 -2.82 7.65 5.91
N ASN A 24 -3.40 7.11 6.97
CA ASN A 24 -4.71 7.53 7.45
C ASN A 24 -4.57 8.79 8.31
N THR A 25 -3.36 9.07 8.80
CA THR A 25 -3.06 10.29 9.55
C THR A 25 -1.89 11.05 8.95
N TYR A 26 -2.06 12.36 8.70
CA TYR A 26 -0.96 13.22 8.23
C TYR A 26 -0.90 14.48 9.07
N LYS A 27 0.28 14.77 9.65
CA LYS A 27 0.51 15.91 10.54
C LYS A 27 -0.51 16.02 11.69
N GLY A 28 -0.95 14.88 12.24
CA GLY A 28 -1.91 14.82 13.34
C GLY A 28 -3.39 14.87 12.94
N TYR A 29 -3.70 14.96 11.64
CA TYR A 29 -5.07 14.95 11.13
C TYR A 29 -5.44 13.59 10.54
N THR A 30 -6.60 13.06 10.91
CA THR A 30 -7.20 11.88 10.27
C THR A 30 -7.74 12.27 8.90
N LEU A 31 -7.34 11.54 7.87
CA LEU A 31 -7.75 11.78 6.49
C LEU A 31 -8.94 10.90 6.13
N SER A 32 -9.93 11.49 5.46
CA SER A 32 -11.09 10.74 4.94
C SER A 32 -10.73 9.81 3.79
N SER A 33 -9.66 10.15 3.07
CA SER A 33 -9.16 9.37 1.95
C SER A 33 -7.64 9.33 1.97
N PRO A 34 -7.03 8.18 1.66
CA PRO A 34 -5.59 8.09 1.68
C PRO A 34 -4.91 8.94 0.61
N ILE A 35 -3.77 9.54 0.95
CA ILE A 35 -3.01 10.42 0.05
C ILE A 35 -2.43 9.68 -1.18
N LYS A 36 -2.34 8.34 -1.12
CA LYS A 36 -1.82 7.44 -2.16
C LYS A 36 -0.36 7.71 -2.52
N VAL A 37 0.49 6.72 -2.31
CA VAL A 37 1.76 6.61 -3.05
C VAL A 37 1.79 5.19 -3.60
N ALA A 38 1.73 5.05 -4.91
CA ALA A 38 1.78 3.76 -5.59
C ALA A 38 2.72 3.91 -6.79
N ASP A 39 3.99 3.53 -6.61
CA ASP A 39 4.97 3.53 -7.70
C ASP A 39 5.07 2.17 -8.41
N ARG A 40 4.32 1.14 -7.98
CA ARG A 40 4.53 -0.23 -8.45
C ARG A 40 3.25 -1.02 -8.74
N ALA A 41 3.19 -1.52 -9.96
CA ALA A 41 2.23 -2.50 -10.43
C ALA A 41 2.90 -3.88 -10.57
N PHE A 42 2.15 -4.95 -10.27
CA PHE A 42 2.60 -6.34 -10.33
C PHE A 42 1.75 -7.16 -11.29
N SER A 43 2.37 -8.17 -11.90
CA SER A 43 1.67 -9.09 -12.81
C SER A 43 0.73 -10.06 -12.11
N THR A 44 0.90 -10.30 -10.80
CA THR A 44 0.09 -11.25 -10.02
C THR A 44 -0.13 -10.75 -8.59
N GLU A 45 -1.27 -11.14 -8.01
CA GLU A 45 -1.65 -10.80 -6.64
C GLU A 45 -0.62 -11.29 -5.63
N LYS A 46 -0.14 -12.52 -5.80
CA LYS A 46 0.85 -13.14 -4.91
C LYS A 46 2.15 -12.34 -4.84
N LYS A 47 2.58 -11.72 -5.94
CA LYS A 47 3.75 -10.83 -5.97
C LYS A 47 3.48 -9.52 -5.23
N ALA A 48 2.29 -8.94 -5.41
CA ALA A 48 1.85 -7.74 -4.69
C ALA A 48 1.78 -7.98 -3.17
N ILE A 49 1.17 -9.10 -2.73
CA ILE A 49 1.09 -9.51 -1.31
C ILE A 49 2.49 -9.68 -0.71
N ARG A 50 3.37 -10.42 -1.40
CA ARG A 50 4.74 -10.66 -0.91
C ARG A 50 5.52 -9.35 -0.75
N PHE A 51 5.36 -8.43 -1.71
CA PHE A 51 5.97 -7.10 -1.63
C PHE A 51 5.43 -6.30 -0.44
N ALA A 52 4.11 -6.28 -0.26
CA ALA A 52 3.44 -5.57 0.84
C ALA A 52 3.89 -6.10 2.21
N LYS A 53 3.92 -7.43 2.40
CA LYS A 53 4.40 -8.06 3.64
C LYS A 53 5.87 -7.74 3.94
N LYS A 54 6.75 -7.82 2.93
CA LYS A 54 8.18 -7.54 3.09
C LYS A 54 8.46 -6.08 3.41
N SER A 55 7.78 -5.16 2.73
CA SER A 55 8.06 -3.73 2.83
C SER A 55 7.41 -3.08 4.05
N TYR A 56 6.23 -3.54 4.45
CA TYR A 56 5.38 -2.81 5.40
C TYR A 56 4.95 -3.60 6.64
N ARG A 57 5.46 -4.83 6.84
CA ARG A 57 5.12 -5.66 8.01
C ARG A 57 3.61 -5.70 8.26
N LEU A 58 2.84 -6.09 7.24
CA LEU A 58 1.45 -6.50 7.43
C LEU A 58 1.45 -7.68 8.41
N ASN A 59 1.03 -7.44 9.65
CA ASN A 59 0.66 -8.52 10.56
C ASN A 59 -0.54 -9.22 9.92
N ALA A 60 -0.38 -10.53 9.69
CA ALA A 60 -1.44 -11.39 9.18
C ALA A 60 -2.55 -11.53 10.23
#